data_AF-A0A9D2X745-F1
#
_entry.id   AF-A0A9D2X745-F1
#
_cell.length_a   1.000
_cell.length_b   1.000
_cell.length_c   1.000
_cell.angle_alpha   90.00
_cell.angle_beta   90.00
_cell.angle_gamma   90.00
#
_symmetry.space_group_name_H-M   'P 1'
#
loop_
_entity.id
_entity.type
_entity.pdbx_description
1 polymer ?
#
loop_
_entity_poly.entity_id
_entity_poly.type
_entity_poly.pdbx_seq_one_letter_code
_entity_poly.pdbx_strand_id
1 'polypeptide(L)' 'MGSRNIKNIKGKDYLYYIISEDGKKKAIYCGLLSNPESEKKALKLELGQLKQQKKNLSEKVIEIENKLKK' A
#
# COMPACT_ATOMS: atom_id res chain seq x y z
N MET A 1 4.44 0.24 5.79
CA MET A 1 3.11 0.90 5.80
C MET A 1 2.97 1.70 4.52
N GLY A 2 1.83 1.60 3.86
CA GLY A 2 1.51 2.43 2.71
C GLY A 2 0.82 3.73 3.14
N SER A 3 1.02 4.82 2.39
CA SER A 3 0.39 6.12 2.69
C SER A 3 0.05 6.87 1.40
N ARG A 4 -1.10 7.55 1.39
CA ARG A 4 -1.51 8.40 0.27
C ARG A 4 -0.79 9.73 0.37
N ASN A 5 -0.28 10.21 -0.76
CA ASN A 5 0.43 11.47 -0.85
C ASN A 5 -0.11 12.29 -2.01
N ILE A 6 -0.38 13.56 -1.76
CA ILE A 6 -0.90 14.49 -2.77
C ILE A 6 0.23 15.46 -3.12
N LYS A 7 0.53 15.57 -4.42
CA LYS A 7 1.48 16.56 -4.94
C LYS A 7 0.74 17.59 -5.77
N ASN A 8 0.82 18.86 -5.39
CA ASN A 8 0.37 19.96 -6.21
C ASN A 8 1.46 20.35 -7.21
N ILE A 9 1.15 20.35 -8.51
CA ILE A 9 2.06 20.81 -9.57
C ILE A 9 1.27 21.75 -10.47
N LYS A 10 1.68 23.03 -10.52
CA LYS A 10 1.04 24.08 -11.35
C LYS A 10 -0.48 24.15 -11.16
N GLY A 11 -0.96 24.05 -9.92
CA GLY A 11 -2.39 24.16 -9.58
C GLY A 11 -3.20 22.89 -9.82
N LYS A 12 -2.56 21.77 -10.18
CA LYS A 12 -3.22 20.46 -10.27
C LYS A 12 -2.72 19.55 -9.16
N ASP A 13 -3.66 18.92 -8.46
CA ASP A 13 -3.35 17.93 -7.43
C ASP A 13 -3.25 16.53 -8.03
N TYR A 14 -2.13 15.88 -7.78
CA TYR A 14 -1.81 14.53 -8.25
C TYR A 14 -1.73 13.58 -7.06
N LEU A 15 -2.46 12.47 -7.16
CA LEU A 15 -2.50 11.45 -6.14
C LEU A 15 -1.41 10.40 -6.39
N TYR A 16 -0.65 10.11 -5.34
CA TYR A 16 0.34 9.06 -5.28
C TYR A 16 0.05 8.13 -4.10
N TYR A 17 0.35 6.84 -4.27
CA TYR A 17 0.36 5.88 -3.20
C TYR A 17 1.80 5.48 -2.89
N ILE A 18 2.27 5.79 -1.69
CA ILE A 18 3.63 5.49 -1.24
C ILE A 18 3.62 4.11 -0.59
N ILE A 19 4.45 3.21 -1.10
CA ILE A 19 4.69 1.90 -0.51
C ILE A 19 6.10 1.84 0.05
N SER A 20 6.26 1.19 1.20
CA SER A 20 7.58 0.88 1.77
C SER A 20 7.83 -0.61 1.59
N GLU A 21 8.79 -0.94 0.73
CA GLU A 21 9.23 -2.30 0.40
C GLU A 21 10.75 -2.33 0.58
N ASP A 22 11.26 -3.28 1.37
CA ASP A 22 12.71 -3.46 1.63
C ASP A 22 13.46 -2.19 2.04
N GLY A 23 12.85 -1.38 2.92
CA GLY A 23 13.44 -0.13 3.42
C GLY A 23 13.43 1.03 2.41
N LYS A 24 12.97 0.81 1.17
CA LYS A 24 12.84 1.84 0.15
C LYS A 24 11.38 2.30 0.02
N LYS A 25 11.19 3.61 -0.02
CA LYS A 25 9.88 4.21 -0.31
C LYS A 25 9.72 4.31 -1.83
N LYS A 26 8.70 3.67 -2.37
CA LYS A 26 8.31 3.76 -3.79
C LYS A 26 6.99 4.51 -3.88
N ALA A 27 6.95 5.59 -4.66
CA ALA A 27 5.73 6.33 -4.94
C ALA A 27 5.11 5.81 -6.24
N ILE A 28 3.87 5.36 -6.18
CA ILE A 28 3.09 4.89 -7.33
C ILE A 28 2.11 5.98 -7.72
N TYR A 29 2.16 6.41 -8.99
CA TYR A 29 1.25 7.41 -9.51
C TYR A 29 -0.17 6.83 -9.71
N CYS A 30 -1.14 7.43 -9.04
CA CYS A 30 -2.54 7.02 -9.10
C CYS A 30 -3.35 7.83 -10.13
N GLY A 31 -3.03 9.11 -10.33
CA GLY A 31 -3.72 9.98 -11.28
C GLY A 31 -3.93 11.39 -10.71
N LEU A 32 -4.80 12.18 -11.35
CA LEU A 32 -5.27 13.45 -10.80
C LEU A 32 -6.23 13.22 -9.63
N LEU A 33 -6.09 13.99 -8.55
CA LEU A 33 -6.96 13.88 -7.38
C LEU A 33 -8.43 14.15 -7.72
N SER A 34 -8.68 15.04 -8.69
CA SER A 34 -10.02 15.37 -9.17
C SER A 34 -10.69 14.23 -9.97
N ASN A 35 -9.96 13.18 -10.35
CA ASN A 35 -10.52 12.03 -11.03
C ASN A 35 -10.85 10.91 -10.01
N PRO A 36 -12.12 10.48 -9.88
CA PRO A 36 -12.51 9.39 -8.98
C PRO A 36 -11.81 8.04 -9.31
N GLU A 37 -11.37 7.83 -10.55
CA GLU A 37 -10.60 6.64 -10.91
C GLU A 37 -9.23 6.59 -10.23
N SER A 38 -8.63 7.75 -9.96
CA SER A 38 -7.34 7.86 -9.27
C SER A 38 -7.47 7.37 -7.83
N GLU A 39 -8.54 7.76 -7.14
CA GLU A 39 -8.82 7.30 -5.79
C GLU A 39 -9.09 5.79 -5.76
N LYS A 40 -9.89 5.29 -6.72
CA LYS A 40 -10.12 3.85 -6.88
C LYS A 40 -8.82 3.08 -7.10
N LYS A 41 -7.88 3.64 -7.85
CA LYS A 41 -6.55 3.04 -8.07
C LYS A 41 -5.71 3.04 -6.79
N ALA A 42 -5.70 4.13 -6.02
CA ALA A 42 -5.03 4.19 -4.72
C ALA A 42 -5.60 3.17 -3.74
N LEU A 43 -6.93 3.07 -3.64
CA LEU A 43 -7.64 2.09 -2.81
C LEU A 43 -7.32 0.65 -3.22
N LYS A 44 -7.24 0.34 -4.52
CA LYS A 44 -6.84 -0.98 -5.00
C LYS A 44 -5.42 -1.36 -4.56
N LEU A 45 -4.49 -0.41 -4.63
CA LEU A 45 -3.11 -0.63 -4.17
C LEU A 45 -3.06 -0.87 -2.66
N GLU A 46 -3.78 -0.06 -1.89
CA GLU A 46 -3.91 -0.20 -0.43
C GLU A 46 -4.50 -1.56 -0.04
N LEU A 47 -5.60 -1.96 -0.69
CA LEU A 47 -6.22 -3.26 -0.47
C LEU A 47 -5.28 -4.42 -0.82
N GLY A 48 -4.53 -4.32 -1.92
CA GLY A 48 -3.55 -5.32 -2.31
C GLY A 48 -2.46 -5.50 -1.26
N GLN A 49 -1.93 -4.40 -0.72
CA GLN A 49 -0.94 -4.45 0.35
C GLN A 49 -1.49 -5.08 1.63
N LEU A 50 -2.69 -4.68 2.05
CA LEU A 50 -3.31 -5.23 3.26
C LEU A 50 -3.55 -6.74 3.12
N LYS A 51 -3.96 -7.22 1.95
CA LYS A 51 -4.10 -8.66 1.67
C LYS A 51 -2.76 -9.39 1.78
N GLN A 52 -1.69 -8.84 1.21
CA GLN A 52 -0.36 -9.43 1.31
C GLN A 52 0.14 -9.46 2.76
N GLN A 53 -0.05 -8.37 3.52
CA GLN A 53 0.31 -8.31 4.93
C GLN A 53 -0.46 -9.33 5.75
N LYS A 54 -1.77 -9.47 5.54
CA LYS A 54 -2.59 -10.49 6.20
C LYS A 54 -2.05 -11.89 5.93
N LYS A 55 -1.71 -12.20 4.67
CA LYS A 55 -1.14 -13.50 4.30
C LYS A 55 0.19 -13.76 5.02
N ASN A 56 1.13 -12.82 4.92
CA ASN A 56 2.45 -12.95 5.56
C ASN A 56 2.35 -13.10 7.08
N LEU A 57 1.44 -12.36 7.72
CA LEU A 57 1.18 -12.49 9.16
C LEU A 57 0.59 -13.85 9.49
N SER A 58 -0.38 -14.33 8.71
CA SER A 58 -0.98 -15.66 8.90
C SER A 58 0.08 -16.77 8.79
N GLU A 59 0.98 -16.69 7.81
CA GLU A 59 2.08 -17.65 7.64
C GLU A 59 3.05 -17.61 8.83
N LYS A 60 3.41 -16.40 9.30
CA LYS A 60 4.25 -16.24 10.50
C LYS A 60 3.61 -16.79 11.76
N VAL A 61 2.31 -16.59 11.95
CA VAL A 61 1.59 -17.15 13.11
C VAL A 61 1.67 -18.68 13.09
N ILE A 62 1.35 -19.30 11.95
CA ILE A 62 1.43 -20.76 11.79
C ILE A 62 2.85 -21.27 12.05
N GLU A 63 3.88 -20.57 11.55
CA GLU A 63 5.28 -20.94 11.79
C GLU A 63 5.63 -20.93 13.29
N ILE A 64 5.22 -19.89 14.01
CA ILE A 64 5.47 -19.75 15.46
C ILE A 64 4.69 -20.80 16.25
N GLU A 65 3.42 -21.03 15.93
CA GLU A 65 2.60 -22.07 16.57
C GLU A 65 3.21 -23.46 16.40
N ASN A 66 3.73 -23.77 15.21
CA ASN A 66 4.41 -25.05 14.95
C ASN A 66 5.73 -25.17 15.73
N LYS A 67 6.49 -24.08 15.89
CA LYS A 67 7.71 -24.07 16.70
C LYS A 67 7.42 -24.28 18.19
N LEU A 68 6.29 -23.79 18.70
CA LEU A 68 5.90 -23.95 20.11
C LEU A 68 5.37 -25.34 20.47
N LYS A 69 4.85 -26.10 19.49
CA LYS A 69 4.37 -27.48 19.68
C LYS A 69 5.50 -28.52 19.67
N LYS A 70 6.73 -28.10 19.39
CA LYS A 70 7.92 -28.95 19.27
C LYS A 70 8.81 -28.77 20.50
#